data_AF-L7MS57-F1
#
_entry.id   AF-L7MS57-F1
#
_cell.length_a   1.000
_cell.length_b   1.000
_cell.length_c   1.000
_cell.angle_alpha   90.00
_cell.angle_beta   90.00
_cell.angle_gamma   90.00
#
_symmetry.space_group_name_H-M   'P 1'
#
loop_
_entity.id
_entity.type
_entity.pdbx_description
1 polymer ?
#
loop_
_entity_poly.entity_id
_entity_poly.type
_entity_poly.pdbx_seq_one_letter_code
_entity_poly.pdbx_strand_id
1 'polypeptide(L)'
;KMMEQKSTAVKALTGGIAHLFKQNKVVHVNGYGKITGKNQVTAAKADGSTQVIDTKNILIATGSEVTPFPGITIDEDTIVSSIGALSLKKVPEKMVVIGAGVIGVELGSVWQRLGADVTAVEFLSHVGGVGIDMEISKNFQRILQKQGFKFKLNTKVTGATKKSDGKIDVSIEAASGGKAEVITCDVLLVCIGRRPFTQNLGLEELGIELDPRGRIPINTRFQTKIPNIYAIWGDVVA
;
A
#
# COMPACT_ATOMS: atom_id res chain seq x y z
N LYS A 1 -7.62 14.29 19.24
CA LYS A 1 -8.41 15.14 18.31
C LYS A 1 -8.08 14.89 16.83
N MET A 2 -6.81 14.84 16.39
CA MET A 2 -6.47 14.57 14.97
C MET A 2 -7.02 13.23 14.44
N MET A 3 -6.73 12.12 15.15
CA MET A 3 -7.20 10.79 14.74
C MET A 3 -8.72 10.65 14.75
N GLU A 4 -9.39 11.34 15.67
CA GLU A 4 -10.85 11.38 15.76
C GLU A 4 -11.46 12.14 14.58
N GLN A 5 -10.91 13.31 14.22
CA GLN A 5 -11.36 14.07 13.06
C GLN A 5 -11.17 13.27 11.76
N LYS A 6 -10.03 12.56 11.60
CA LYS A 6 -9.80 11.63 10.49
C LYS A 6 -10.91 10.58 10.43
N SER A 7 -11.18 9.90 11.55
CA SER A 7 -12.20 8.86 11.62
C SER A 7 -13.60 9.38 11.32
N THR A 8 -13.94 10.60 11.76
CA THR A 8 -15.22 11.26 11.42
C THR A 8 -15.34 11.54 9.93
N ALA A 9 -14.28 12.06 9.30
CA ALA A 9 -14.28 12.32 7.86
C ALA A 9 -14.43 11.02 7.05
N VAL A 10 -13.69 9.97 7.42
CA VAL A 10 -13.81 8.64 6.79
C VAL A 10 -15.21 8.06 6.98
N LYS A 11 -15.80 8.19 8.17
CA LYS A 11 -17.16 7.71 8.46
C LYS A 11 -18.22 8.44 7.62
N ALA A 12 -18.09 9.74 7.46
CA ALA A 12 -19.00 10.54 6.64
C ALA A 12 -18.94 10.13 5.16
N LEU A 13 -17.73 9.98 4.60
CA LEU A 13 -17.53 9.62 3.20
C LEU A 13 -17.97 8.18 2.89
N THR A 14 -17.65 7.22 3.76
CA THR A 14 -18.09 5.82 3.60
C THR A 14 -19.62 5.69 3.72
N GLY A 15 -20.25 6.45 4.62
CA GLY A 15 -21.70 6.56 4.69
C GLY A 15 -22.32 7.16 3.42
N GLY A 16 -21.66 8.14 2.81
CA GLY A 16 -22.05 8.71 1.52
C GLY A 16 -22.06 7.69 0.38
N ILE A 17 -21.04 6.83 0.30
CA ILE A 17 -20.99 5.76 -0.72
C ILE A 17 -22.17 4.78 -0.53
N ALA A 18 -22.45 4.37 0.71
CA ALA A 18 -23.58 3.49 1.00
C ALA A 18 -24.94 4.13 0.61
N HIS A 19 -25.07 5.45 0.79
CA HIS A 19 -26.25 6.19 0.33
C HIS A 19 -26.35 6.21 -1.20
N LEU A 20 -25.25 6.49 -1.90
CA LEU A 20 -25.21 6.50 -3.37
C LEU A 20 -25.58 5.14 -3.97
N PHE A 21 -25.17 4.03 -3.36
CA PHE A 21 -25.57 2.69 -3.81
C PHE A 21 -27.08 2.49 -3.70
N LYS A 22 -27.70 2.87 -2.57
CA LYS A 22 -29.16 2.79 -2.40
C LYS A 22 -29.92 3.69 -3.38
N GLN A 23 -29.41 4.90 -3.62
CA GLN A 23 -30.00 5.84 -4.56
C GLN A 23 -30.01 5.25 -5.98
N ASN A 24 -28.87 4.73 -6.43
CA ASN A 24 -28.67 4.15 -7.76
C ASN A 24 -29.14 2.69 -7.90
N LYS A 25 -29.83 2.14 -6.88
CA LYS A 25 -30.36 0.76 -6.89
C LYS A 25 -29.28 -0.31 -7.08
N VAL A 26 -28.06 -0.03 -6.61
CA VAL A 26 -26.95 -0.97 -6.59
C VAL A 26 -27.09 -1.89 -5.38
N VAL A 27 -27.12 -3.19 -5.63
CA VAL A 27 -27.16 -4.21 -4.57
C VAL A 27 -25.75 -4.39 -4.00
N HIS A 28 -25.59 -4.17 -2.69
CA HIS A 28 -24.34 -4.40 -1.99
C HIS A 28 -24.33 -5.78 -1.35
N VAL A 29 -23.36 -6.61 -1.72
CA VAL A 29 -23.11 -7.92 -1.11
C VAL A 29 -21.80 -7.84 -0.33
N ASN A 30 -21.89 -8.01 0.99
CA ASN A 30 -20.71 -8.00 1.85
C ASN A 30 -20.14 -9.42 1.96
N GLY A 31 -18.99 -9.65 1.34
CA GLY A 31 -18.28 -10.94 1.36
C GLY A 31 -17.08 -10.94 0.42
N TYR A 32 -16.27 -11.99 0.51
CA TYR A 32 -15.13 -12.20 -0.36
C TYR A 32 -15.60 -12.86 -1.66
N GLY A 33 -15.52 -12.14 -2.78
CA GLY A 33 -15.96 -12.63 -4.09
C GLY A 33 -14.89 -13.50 -4.75
N LYS A 34 -15.25 -14.74 -5.08
CA LYS A 34 -14.48 -15.64 -5.97
C LYS A 34 -15.27 -15.86 -7.25
N ILE A 35 -14.63 -15.74 -8.41
CA ILE A 35 -15.24 -16.05 -9.69
C ILE A 35 -15.23 -17.57 -9.86
N THR A 36 -16.39 -18.21 -9.73
CA THR A 36 -16.55 -19.68 -9.79
C THR A 36 -16.95 -20.17 -11.17
N GLY A 37 -17.26 -19.26 -12.09
CA GLY A 37 -17.52 -19.57 -13.48
C GLY A 37 -17.60 -18.32 -14.34
N LYS A 38 -17.68 -18.49 -15.66
CA LYS A 38 -17.72 -17.38 -16.62
C LYS A 38 -18.81 -16.35 -16.29
N ASN A 39 -19.95 -16.80 -15.77
CA ASN A 39 -21.12 -15.98 -15.48
C ASN A 39 -21.56 -16.07 -14.02
N GLN A 40 -20.66 -16.47 -13.11
CA GLN A 40 -21.00 -16.73 -11.73
C GLN A 40 -19.91 -16.25 -10.78
N VAL A 41 -20.33 -15.54 -9.73
CA VAL A 41 -19.47 -15.11 -8.63
C VAL A 41 -20.06 -15.63 -7.33
N THR A 42 -19.23 -16.25 -6.50
CA THR A 42 -19.61 -16.69 -5.15
C THR A 42 -18.97 -15.76 -4.14
N ALA A 43 -19.80 -15.09 -3.33
CA ALA A 43 -19.36 -14.26 -2.22
C ALA A 43 -19.39 -15.05 -0.92
N ALA A 44 -18.22 -15.33 -0.34
CA ALA A 44 -18.09 -15.96 0.98
C ALA A 44 -18.18 -14.90 2.08
N LYS A 45 -19.14 -15.04 2.99
CA LYS A 45 -19.35 -14.11 4.10
C LYS A 45 -18.50 -14.51 5.32
N ALA A 46 -18.36 -13.60 6.27
CA ALA A 46 -17.60 -13.83 7.50
C ALA A 46 -18.21 -14.90 8.41
N ASP A 47 -19.51 -15.19 8.26
CA ASP A 47 -20.21 -16.27 8.98
C ASP A 47 -20.03 -17.65 8.33
N GLY A 48 -19.26 -17.75 7.24
CA GLY A 48 -19.05 -18.97 6.48
C GLY A 48 -20.16 -19.30 5.47
N SER A 49 -21.24 -18.52 5.43
CA SER A 49 -22.27 -18.66 4.40
C SER A 49 -21.76 -18.13 3.06
N THR A 50 -22.28 -18.70 1.97
CA THR A 50 -21.95 -18.28 0.61
C THR A 50 -23.18 -17.72 -0.08
N GLN A 51 -22.99 -16.70 -0.89
CA GLN A 51 -24.01 -16.14 -1.76
C GLN A 51 -23.54 -16.25 -3.20
N VAL A 52 -24.26 -17.06 -3.98
CA VAL A 52 -24.00 -17.23 -5.41
C VAL A 52 -24.76 -16.16 -6.19
N ILE A 53 -24.08 -15.54 -7.15
CA ILE A 53 -24.59 -14.45 -7.97
C ILE A 53 -24.34 -14.81 -9.43
N ASP A 54 -25.42 -15.09 -10.17
CA ASP A 54 -25.35 -15.27 -11.62
C ASP A 54 -25.42 -13.90 -12.31
N THR A 55 -24.45 -13.63 -13.19
CA THR A 55 -24.29 -12.34 -13.86
C THR A 55 -23.83 -12.50 -15.31
N LYS A 56 -24.25 -11.57 -16.17
CA LYS A 56 -23.80 -11.53 -17.57
C LYS A 56 -22.35 -11.06 -17.69
N ASN A 57 -21.99 -10.03 -16.93
CA ASN A 57 -20.67 -9.39 -16.99
C ASN A 57 -20.05 -9.31 -15.59
N ILE A 58 -18.73 -9.44 -15.52
CA ILE A 58 -17.96 -9.35 -14.27
C ILE A 58 -16.92 -8.25 -14.43
N LEU A 59 -16.82 -7.37 -13.44
CA LEU A 59 -15.84 -6.29 -13.41
C LEU A 59 -14.93 -6.47 -12.19
N ILE A 60 -13.66 -6.79 -12.43
CA ILE A 60 -12.63 -6.96 -11.41
C ILE A 60 -12.09 -5.57 -11.05
N ALA A 61 -12.24 -5.20 -9.78
CA ALA A 61 -11.74 -3.95 -9.21
C ALA A 61 -11.15 -4.19 -7.80
N THR A 62 -10.37 -5.26 -7.64
CA THR A 62 -9.81 -5.71 -6.36
C THR A 62 -8.68 -4.84 -5.82
N GLY A 63 -8.14 -3.92 -6.64
CA GLY A 63 -7.16 -2.92 -6.22
C GLY A 63 -5.77 -3.49 -5.94
N SER A 64 -5.09 -2.94 -4.94
CA SER A 64 -3.71 -3.26 -4.59
C SER A 64 -3.53 -3.53 -3.10
N GLU A 65 -2.45 -4.22 -2.76
CA GLU A 65 -1.96 -4.39 -1.39
C GLU A 65 -0.54 -3.83 -1.23
N VAL A 66 -0.09 -3.72 0.02
CA VAL A 66 1.26 -3.25 0.34
C VAL A 66 2.27 -4.30 -0.12
N THR A 67 3.33 -3.89 -0.81
CA THR A 67 4.40 -4.81 -1.17
C THR A 67 5.21 -5.16 0.08
N PRO A 68 5.23 -6.44 0.52
CA PRO A 68 6.02 -6.84 1.66
C PRO A 68 7.51 -6.73 1.34
N PHE A 69 8.32 -6.32 2.32
CA PHE A 69 9.76 -6.29 2.18
C PHE A 69 10.33 -7.67 2.53
N PRO A 70 11.06 -8.35 1.62
CA PRO A 70 11.64 -9.66 1.92
C PRO A 70 12.57 -9.61 3.14
N GLY A 71 12.26 -10.40 4.17
CA GLY A 71 13.04 -10.44 5.42
C GLY A 71 12.55 -9.47 6.51
N ILE A 72 11.50 -8.68 6.27
CA ILE A 72 10.87 -7.83 7.29
C ILE A 72 9.39 -8.19 7.41
N THR A 73 8.99 -8.66 8.58
CA THR A 73 7.58 -8.94 8.90
C THR A 73 6.93 -7.70 9.49
N ILE A 74 5.85 -7.24 8.85
CA ILE A 74 5.03 -6.12 9.33
C ILE A 74 4.12 -6.64 10.45
N ASP A 75 4.22 -6.04 11.64
CA ASP A 75 3.41 -6.38 12.82
C ASP A 75 2.27 -5.38 13.08
N GLU A 76 2.23 -4.27 12.33
CA GLU A 76 1.29 -3.15 12.48
C GLU A 76 1.28 -2.50 13.89
N ASP A 77 2.33 -2.75 14.67
CA ASP A 77 2.55 -2.17 16.00
C ASP A 77 3.82 -1.30 16.00
N THR A 78 4.98 -1.93 15.73
CA THR A 78 6.29 -1.26 15.67
C THR A 78 6.83 -1.19 14.24
N ILE A 79 6.63 -2.27 13.47
CA ILE A 79 6.91 -2.34 12.04
C ILE A 79 5.56 -2.23 11.34
N VAL A 80 5.28 -1.05 10.79
CA VAL A 80 3.97 -0.68 10.27
C VAL A 80 3.98 -0.50 8.77
N SER A 81 2.84 -0.77 8.13
CA SER A 81 2.60 -0.30 6.78
C SER A 81 2.03 1.12 6.80
N SER A 82 1.62 1.64 5.64
CA SER A 82 0.85 2.88 5.58
C SER A 82 -0.44 2.83 6.42
N ILE A 83 -1.00 1.65 6.65
CA ILE A 83 -2.24 1.47 7.43
C ILE A 83 -1.97 1.70 8.92
N GLY A 84 -0.97 1.01 9.50
CA GLY A 84 -0.57 1.21 10.89
C GLY A 84 -0.05 2.62 11.14
N ALA A 85 0.73 3.17 10.20
CA ALA A 85 1.26 4.53 10.28
C ALA A 85 0.17 5.62 10.29
N LEU A 86 -1.03 5.36 9.77
CA LEU A 86 -2.16 6.30 9.85
C LEU A 86 -2.94 6.22 11.18
N SER A 87 -2.62 5.26 12.05
CA SER A 87 -3.38 4.96 13.26
C SER A 87 -2.49 4.77 14.50
N LEU A 88 -1.27 5.31 14.46
CA LEU A 88 -0.37 5.27 15.62
C LEU A 88 -1.01 5.99 16.83
N LYS A 89 -0.89 5.37 18.00
CA LYS A 89 -1.49 5.87 19.25
C LYS A 89 -0.69 7.02 19.88
N LYS A 90 0.60 7.09 19.59
CA LYS A 90 1.55 8.10 20.10
C LYS A 90 2.48 8.56 18.98
N VAL A 91 3.02 9.77 19.11
CA VAL A 91 4.08 10.27 18.23
C VAL A 91 5.36 9.48 18.55
N PRO A 92 5.99 8.81 17.56
CA PRO A 92 7.27 8.15 17.80
C PRO A 92 8.38 9.17 18.02
N GLU A 93 9.34 8.87 18.89
CA GLU A 93 10.52 9.74 19.08
C GLU A 93 11.39 9.69 17.81
N LYS A 94 11.63 8.49 17.29
CA LYS A 94 12.35 8.29 16.04
C LYS A 94 11.63 7.31 15.11
N MET A 95 11.45 7.74 13.86
CA MET A 95 10.77 6.98 12.83
C MET A 95 11.67 6.80 11.62
N VAL A 96 11.83 5.55 11.17
CA VAL A 96 12.51 5.25 9.91
C VAL A 96 11.47 4.88 8.87
N VAL A 97 11.62 5.44 7.66
CA VAL A 97 10.73 5.19 6.53
C VAL A 97 11.52 4.47 5.45
N ILE A 98 11.12 3.26 5.07
CA ILE A 98 11.72 2.50 3.97
C ILE A 98 10.94 2.82 2.69
N GLY A 99 11.60 3.56 1.79
CA GLY A 99 11.04 4.08 0.55
C GLY A 99 10.64 5.55 0.66
N ALA A 100 11.32 6.41 -0.10
CA ALA A 100 11.02 7.84 -0.24
C ALA A 100 10.09 8.12 -1.44
N GLY A 101 9.15 7.21 -1.69
CA GLY A 101 8.03 7.44 -2.61
C GLY A 101 7.00 8.40 -2.02
N VAL A 102 5.94 8.69 -2.78
CA VAL A 102 4.87 9.64 -2.40
C VAL A 102 4.30 9.34 -1.01
N ILE A 103 3.91 8.09 -0.74
CA ILE A 103 3.33 7.68 0.55
C ILE A 103 4.33 7.89 1.70
N GLY A 104 5.61 7.56 1.46
CA GLY A 104 6.65 7.67 2.49
C GLY A 104 6.94 9.13 2.87
N VAL A 105 7.02 10.03 1.89
CA VAL A 105 7.25 11.46 2.15
C VAL A 105 6.03 12.15 2.77
N GLU A 106 4.82 11.76 2.39
CA GLU A 106 3.58 12.28 2.97
C GLU A 106 3.46 11.90 4.45
N LEU A 107 3.51 10.59 4.74
CA LEU A 107 3.37 10.09 6.11
C LEU A 107 4.55 10.53 6.99
N GLY A 108 5.77 10.50 6.45
CA GLY A 108 6.94 11.01 7.14
C GLY A 108 6.80 12.50 7.48
N SER A 109 6.24 13.32 6.58
CA SER A 109 6.05 14.76 6.85
C SER A 109 4.98 15.00 7.92
N VAL A 110 3.91 14.20 7.95
CA VAL A 110 2.89 14.27 9.01
C VAL A 110 3.53 14.02 10.37
N TRP A 111 4.28 12.93 10.53
CA TRP A 111 4.89 12.58 11.82
C TRP A 111 6.03 13.53 12.22
N GLN A 112 6.81 14.02 11.25
CA GLN A 112 7.87 14.99 11.49
C GLN A 112 7.31 16.30 12.06
N ARG A 113 6.20 16.81 11.48
CA ARG A 113 5.52 18.03 11.97
C ARG A 113 4.91 17.86 13.36
N LEU A 114 4.60 16.62 13.75
CA LEU A 114 4.11 16.28 15.08
C LEU A 114 5.24 16.10 16.12
N GLY A 115 6.51 16.13 15.69
CA GLY A 115 7.69 16.10 16.56
C GLY A 115 8.57 14.86 16.44
N ALA A 116 8.28 13.93 15.54
CA ALA A 116 9.12 12.74 15.34
C ALA A 116 10.43 13.08 14.58
N ASP A 117 11.54 12.46 14.96
CA ASP A 117 12.76 12.46 14.14
C ASP A 117 12.62 11.43 13.01
N VAL A 118 12.30 11.92 11.81
CA VAL A 118 12.02 11.07 10.65
C VAL A 118 13.23 10.97 9.73
N THR A 119 13.64 9.75 9.45
CA THR A 119 14.68 9.43 8.45
C THR A 119 14.11 8.51 7.37
N ALA A 120 14.05 9.00 6.14
CA ALA A 120 13.71 8.16 4.98
C ALA A 120 14.97 7.53 4.38
N VAL A 121 14.91 6.22 4.17
CA VAL A 121 15.94 5.42 3.51
C VAL A 121 15.39 4.98 2.16
N GLU A 122 16.11 5.34 1.09
CA GLU A 122 15.70 5.08 -0.28
C GLU A 122 16.86 4.49 -1.07
N PHE A 123 16.56 3.46 -1.86
CA PHE A 123 17.52 2.79 -2.72
C PHE A 123 17.87 3.67 -3.93
N LEU A 124 16.89 4.39 -4.46
CA LEU A 124 17.08 5.33 -5.56
C LEU A 124 17.84 6.60 -5.12
N SER A 125 18.31 7.34 -6.12
CA SER A 125 19.07 8.58 -5.95
C SER A 125 18.20 9.83 -5.76
N HIS A 126 16.86 9.68 -5.79
CA HIS A 126 15.90 10.79 -5.75
C HIS A 126 14.63 10.44 -4.95
N VAL A 127 13.83 11.45 -4.62
CA VAL A 127 12.60 11.33 -3.83
C VAL A 127 11.36 11.56 -4.69
N GLY A 128 10.19 11.09 -4.26
CA GLY A 128 8.91 11.31 -4.97
C GLY A 128 8.51 10.19 -5.92
N GLY A 129 9.33 9.14 -6.04
CA GLY A 129 9.00 7.93 -6.79
C GLY A 129 9.24 8.06 -8.30
N VAL A 130 8.64 7.14 -9.06
CA VAL A 130 8.77 7.09 -10.53
C VAL A 130 7.84 8.10 -11.18
N GLY A 131 8.34 8.87 -12.14
CA GLY A 131 7.56 9.82 -12.95
C GLY A 131 7.63 11.28 -12.51
N ILE A 132 8.30 11.59 -11.39
CA ILE A 132 8.60 12.98 -11.01
C ILE A 132 9.76 13.53 -11.83
N ASP A 133 9.70 14.82 -12.18
CA ASP A 133 10.82 15.51 -12.79
C ASP A 133 12.00 15.66 -11.80
N MET A 134 13.23 15.55 -12.30
CA MET A 134 14.43 15.54 -11.46
C MET A 134 14.74 16.90 -10.82
N GLU A 135 14.42 18.01 -11.50
CA GLU A 135 14.57 19.35 -10.92
C GLU A 135 13.57 19.55 -9.78
N ILE A 136 12.32 19.13 -10.00
CA ILE A 136 11.26 19.18 -8.99
C ILE A 136 11.64 18.31 -7.78
N SER A 137 12.09 17.08 -8.00
CA SER A 137 12.51 16.17 -6.92
C SER A 137 13.64 16.79 -6.08
N LYS A 138 14.66 17.37 -6.70
CA LYS A 138 15.79 17.99 -5.99
C LYS A 138 15.33 19.19 -5.15
N ASN A 139 14.50 20.06 -5.73
CA ASN A 139 13.98 21.23 -5.02
C ASN A 139 13.04 20.81 -3.88
N PHE A 140 12.20 19.81 -4.10
CA PHE A 140 11.32 19.24 -3.09
C PHE A 140 12.10 18.65 -1.92
N GLN A 141 13.12 17.83 -2.20
CA GLN A 141 14.02 17.28 -1.18
C GLN A 141 14.65 18.38 -0.32
N ARG A 142 15.18 19.43 -0.95
CA ARG A 142 15.82 20.56 -0.24
C ARG A 142 14.85 21.25 0.72
N ILE A 143 13.59 21.42 0.32
CA ILE A 143 12.55 22.03 1.15
C ILE A 143 12.21 21.13 2.34
N LEU A 144 12.04 19.82 2.13
CA LEU A 144 11.76 18.87 3.22
C LEU A 144 12.93 18.74 4.20
N GLN A 145 14.16 18.76 3.71
CA GLN A 145 15.35 18.79 4.56
C GLN A 145 15.40 20.05 5.43
N LYS A 146 15.00 21.21 4.89
CA LYS A 146 14.89 22.46 5.66
C LYS A 146 13.83 22.38 6.77
N GLN A 147 12.79 21.55 6.61
CA GLN A 147 11.79 21.31 7.65
C GLN A 147 12.29 20.37 8.76
N GLY A 148 13.41 19.67 8.55
CA GLY A 148 13.99 18.71 9.49
C GLY A 148 13.86 17.25 9.07
N PHE A 149 13.32 16.96 7.87
CA PHE A 149 13.20 15.61 7.34
C PHE A 149 14.57 15.11 6.82
N LYS A 150 15.09 14.02 7.38
CA LYS A 150 16.37 13.42 6.96
C LYS A 150 16.17 12.40 5.85
N PHE A 151 17.08 12.40 4.88
CA PHE A 151 17.08 11.44 3.76
C PHE A 151 18.44 10.74 3.66
N LYS A 152 18.40 9.42 3.52
CA LYS A 152 19.52 8.56 3.12
C LYS A 152 19.18 7.92 1.78
N LEU A 153 19.57 8.62 0.71
CA LEU A 153 19.39 8.17 -0.67
C LEU A 153 20.54 7.24 -1.07
N ASN A 154 20.38 6.51 -2.18
CA ASN A 154 21.36 5.50 -2.62
C ASN A 154 21.72 4.51 -1.50
N THR A 155 20.74 4.12 -0.69
CA THR A 155 20.94 3.28 0.50
C THR A 155 19.98 2.10 0.46
N LYS A 156 20.53 0.89 0.50
CA LYS A 156 19.79 -0.36 0.54
C LYS A 156 19.54 -0.77 1.99
N VAL A 157 18.32 -1.20 2.31
CA VAL A 157 18.02 -1.88 3.58
C VAL A 157 18.31 -3.37 3.41
N THR A 158 19.08 -3.96 4.32
CA THR A 158 19.40 -5.40 4.30
C THR A 158 18.49 -6.20 5.23
N GLY A 159 17.99 -5.58 6.29
CA GLY A 159 17.03 -6.18 7.21
C GLY A 159 16.65 -5.23 8.35
N ALA A 160 15.65 -5.64 9.11
CA ALA A 160 15.25 -4.96 10.33
C ALA A 160 15.05 -5.99 11.44
N THR A 161 15.66 -5.75 12.59
CA THR A 161 15.57 -6.64 13.76
C THR A 161 14.87 -5.90 14.89
N LYS A 162 13.77 -6.48 15.39
CA LYS A 162 13.10 -6.01 16.59
C LYS A 162 13.90 -6.46 17.81
N LYS A 163 14.31 -5.51 18.64
CA LYS A 163 15.02 -5.77 19.89
C LYS A 163 14.05 -6.04 21.04
N SER A 164 14.56 -6.68 22.09
CA SER A 164 13.83 -6.96 23.32
C SER A 164 13.42 -5.69 24.09
N ASP A 165 14.07 -4.56 23.83
CA ASP A 165 13.75 -3.23 24.40
C ASP A 165 12.56 -2.54 23.70
N GLY A 166 11.98 -3.17 22.66
CA GLY A 166 10.89 -2.62 21.88
C GLY A 166 11.31 -1.69 20.74
N LYS A 167 12.61 -1.41 20.57
CA LYS A 167 13.15 -0.64 19.43
C LYS A 167 13.49 -1.55 18.26
N ILE A 168 13.67 -0.95 17.09
CA ILE A 168 13.98 -1.64 15.84
C ILE A 168 15.34 -1.16 15.36
N ASP A 169 16.23 -2.11 15.10
CA ASP A 169 17.52 -1.85 14.45
C ASP A 169 17.39 -2.15 12.96
N VAL A 170 17.54 -1.11 12.15
CA VAL A 170 17.48 -1.19 10.68
C VAL A 170 18.90 -1.23 10.14
N SER A 171 19.27 -2.35 9.55
CA SER A 171 20.57 -2.52 8.90
C SER A 171 20.49 -1.95 7.49
N ILE A 172 21.39 -1.01 7.19
CA ILE A 172 21.48 -0.32 5.90
C ILE A 172 22.89 -0.42 5.34
N GLU A 173 22.98 -0.44 4.01
CA GLU A 173 24.23 -0.44 3.26
C GLU A 173 24.13 0.57 2.11
N ALA A 174 25.25 1.12 1.66
CA ALA A 174 25.26 1.91 0.44
C ALA A 174 24.80 1.05 -0.74
N ALA A 175 23.98 1.61 -1.64
CA ALA A 175 23.45 0.89 -2.80
C ALA A 175 24.55 0.41 -3.76
N SER A 176 25.70 1.09 -3.79
CA SER A 176 26.90 0.70 -4.55
C SER A 176 27.71 -0.44 -3.89
N GLY A 177 27.26 -0.96 -2.75
CA GLY A 177 28.05 -1.84 -1.89
C GLY A 177 29.00 -1.03 -1.01
N GLY A 178 29.00 -1.29 0.29
CA GLY A 178 29.84 -0.55 1.23
C GLY A 178 29.39 -0.64 2.67
N LYS A 179 29.89 0.29 3.50
CA LYS A 179 29.80 0.29 4.96
C LYS A 179 28.37 0.04 5.46
N ALA A 180 28.20 -1.07 6.16
CA ALA A 180 26.97 -1.36 6.89
C ALA A 180 26.84 -0.38 8.06
N GLU A 181 25.71 0.30 8.13
CA GLU A 181 25.30 1.14 9.26
C GLU A 181 24.02 0.58 9.85
N VAL A 182 23.85 0.75 11.16
CA VAL A 182 22.61 0.37 11.85
C VAL A 182 21.94 1.63 12.36
N ILE A 183 20.66 1.78 12.05
CA ILE A 183 19.83 2.87 12.53
C ILE A 183 18.78 2.30 13.48
N THR A 184 18.86 2.66 14.76
CA THR A 184 17.81 2.35 15.73
C THR A 184 16.67 3.36 15.62
N CYS A 185 15.42 2.88 15.63
CA CYS A 185 14.19 3.65 15.67
C CYS A 185 13.10 2.98 16.52
N ASP A 186 12.06 3.72 16.90
CA ASP A 186 10.92 3.18 17.65
C ASP A 186 9.86 2.61 16.71
N VAL A 187 9.67 3.25 15.56
CA VAL A 187 8.70 2.84 14.54
C VAL A 187 9.38 2.77 13.17
N LEU A 188 9.15 1.67 12.46
CA LEU A 188 9.60 1.45 11.10
C LEU A 188 8.39 1.41 10.16
N LEU A 189 8.33 2.36 9.22
CA LEU A 189 7.32 2.37 8.16
C LEU A 189 7.89 1.69 6.91
N VAL A 190 7.23 0.62 6.46
CA VAL A 190 7.54 -0.06 5.20
C VAL A 190 6.58 0.43 4.12
N CYS A 191 7.10 1.21 3.15
CA CYS A 191 6.32 1.76 2.04
C CYS A 191 7.09 1.73 0.70
N ILE A 192 7.70 0.58 0.40
CA ILE A 192 8.49 0.37 -0.84
C ILE A 192 7.66 0.31 -2.12
N GLY A 193 6.33 0.23 -2.00
CA GLY A 193 5.43 0.17 -3.14
C GLY A 193 4.14 -0.56 -2.83
N ARG A 194 3.33 -0.69 -3.87
CA ARG A 194 2.07 -1.45 -3.87
C ARG A 194 2.12 -2.47 -4.98
N ARG A 195 1.44 -3.59 -4.78
CA ARG A 195 1.31 -4.65 -5.78
C ARG A 195 -0.17 -4.99 -6.02
N PRO A 196 -0.53 -5.43 -7.23
CA PRO A 196 -1.90 -5.84 -7.56
C PRO A 196 -2.39 -6.93 -6.59
N PHE A 197 -3.65 -6.82 -6.15
CA PHE A 197 -4.27 -7.83 -5.29
C PHE A 197 -5.19 -8.74 -6.12
N THR A 198 -4.71 -9.95 -6.40
CA THR A 198 -5.42 -10.97 -7.20
C THR A 198 -5.54 -12.32 -6.48
N GLN A 199 -5.23 -12.35 -5.17
CA GLN A 199 -5.31 -13.56 -4.36
C GLN A 199 -6.74 -14.11 -4.31
N ASN A 200 -6.91 -15.43 -4.36
CA ASN A 200 -8.17 -16.15 -4.19
C ASN A 200 -9.36 -15.68 -5.05
N LEU A 201 -9.11 -14.98 -6.17
CA LEU A 201 -10.16 -14.48 -7.05
C LEU A 201 -10.71 -15.54 -8.02
N GLY A 202 -10.05 -16.71 -8.13
CA GLY A 202 -10.44 -17.79 -9.05
C GLY A 202 -9.92 -17.62 -10.49
N LEU A 203 -8.92 -16.75 -10.70
CA LEU A 203 -8.36 -16.47 -12.02
C LEU A 203 -7.69 -17.69 -12.68
N GLU A 204 -7.02 -18.52 -11.88
CA GLU A 204 -6.35 -19.73 -12.32
C GLU A 204 -7.35 -20.77 -12.87
N GLU A 205 -8.47 -20.98 -12.16
CA GLU A 205 -9.56 -21.87 -12.58
C GLU A 205 -10.20 -21.42 -13.90
N LEU A 206 -10.12 -20.12 -14.23
CA LEU A 206 -10.65 -19.53 -15.46
C LEU A 206 -9.61 -19.44 -16.59
N GLY A 207 -8.34 -19.80 -16.33
CA GLY A 207 -7.25 -19.66 -17.29
C GLY A 207 -6.91 -18.21 -17.64
N ILE A 208 -7.15 -17.27 -16.71
CA ILE A 208 -6.69 -15.89 -16.81
C ILE A 208 -5.28 -15.81 -16.20
N GLU A 209 -4.28 -15.83 -17.07
CA GLU A 209 -2.88 -15.69 -16.68
C GLU A 209 -2.56 -14.25 -16.30
N LEU A 210 -1.69 -14.09 -15.29
CA LEU A 210 -1.19 -12.79 -14.85
C LEU A 210 0.15 -12.48 -15.54
N ASP A 211 0.42 -11.20 -15.77
CA ASP A 211 1.72 -10.70 -16.17
C ASP A 211 2.77 -10.94 -15.06
N PRO A 212 4.09 -11.07 -15.33
CA PRO A 212 5.16 -11.17 -14.33
C PRO A 212 5.10 -10.20 -13.14
N ARG A 213 4.41 -9.07 -13.27
CA ARG A 213 4.17 -8.10 -12.17
C ARG A 213 2.90 -8.36 -11.36
N GLY A 214 2.19 -9.47 -11.60
CA GLY A 214 0.94 -9.87 -10.95
C GLY A 214 -0.31 -9.16 -11.49
N ARG A 215 -0.21 -8.47 -12.62
CA ARG A 215 -1.29 -7.66 -13.21
C ARG A 215 -2.13 -8.48 -14.19
N ILE A 216 -3.42 -8.15 -14.31
CA ILE A 216 -4.32 -8.81 -15.25
C ILE A 216 -4.14 -8.19 -16.65
N PRO A 217 -3.76 -8.96 -17.67
CA PRO A 217 -3.66 -8.45 -19.04
C PRO A 217 -5.04 -8.14 -19.59
N ILE A 218 -5.18 -6.93 -20.15
CA ILE A 218 -6.43 -6.42 -20.70
C ILE A 218 -6.23 -5.84 -22.10
N ASN A 219 -7.31 -5.78 -22.88
CA ASN A 219 -7.35 -5.03 -24.14
C ASN A 219 -7.76 -3.56 -23.92
N THR A 220 -7.88 -2.80 -25.01
CA THR A 220 -8.28 -1.38 -25.00
C THR A 220 -9.69 -1.10 -24.43
N ARG A 221 -10.52 -2.14 -24.29
CA ARG A 221 -11.86 -2.07 -23.68
C ARG A 221 -11.88 -2.63 -22.26
N PHE A 222 -10.72 -2.82 -21.64
CA PHE A 222 -10.58 -3.40 -20.29
C PHE A 222 -11.06 -4.85 -20.18
N GLN A 223 -11.17 -5.58 -21.30
CA GLN A 223 -11.56 -7.00 -21.30
C GLN A 223 -10.34 -7.88 -21.08
N THR A 224 -10.52 -8.94 -20.31
CA THR A 224 -9.54 -10.02 -20.16
C THR A 224 -9.59 -10.95 -21.38
N LYS A 225 -8.84 -12.06 -21.34
CA LYS A 225 -8.96 -13.18 -22.30
C LYS A 225 -10.40 -13.70 -22.43
N ILE A 226 -11.21 -13.54 -21.38
CA ILE A 226 -12.63 -13.88 -21.38
C ILE A 226 -13.45 -12.60 -21.65
N PRO A 227 -14.25 -12.54 -22.73
CA PRO A 227 -14.82 -11.29 -23.24
C PRO A 227 -15.89 -10.65 -22.32
N ASN A 228 -16.46 -11.41 -21.39
CA ASN A 228 -17.45 -10.91 -20.43
C ASN A 228 -16.84 -10.62 -19.04
N ILE A 229 -15.54 -10.86 -18.86
CA ILE A 229 -14.79 -10.52 -17.65
C ILE A 229 -13.87 -9.35 -17.97
N TYR A 230 -14.06 -8.27 -17.23
CA TYR A 230 -13.34 -7.02 -17.35
C TYR A 230 -12.49 -6.82 -16.12
N ALA A 231 -11.39 -6.09 -16.24
CA ALA A 231 -10.60 -5.64 -15.11
C ALA A 231 -10.31 -4.15 -15.28
N ILE A 232 -10.62 -3.37 -14.25
CA ILE A 232 -10.33 -1.93 -14.24
C ILE A 232 -9.41 -1.59 -13.07
N TRP A 233 -8.86 -0.39 -13.15
CA TRP A 233 -7.98 0.25 -12.18
C TRP A 233 -6.50 -0.06 -12.40
N GLY A 234 -5.70 1.00 -12.62
CA GLY A 234 -4.26 0.98 -12.94
C GLY A 234 -3.37 0.20 -11.95
N ASP A 235 -3.91 -0.14 -10.79
CA ASP A 235 -3.24 -0.92 -9.75
C ASP A 235 -3.31 -2.44 -10.01
N VAL A 236 -4.33 -2.93 -10.73
CA VAL A 236 -4.53 -4.36 -11.03
C VAL A 236 -4.33 -4.72 -12.51
N VAL A 237 -4.31 -3.73 -13.41
CA VAL A 237 -4.25 -3.94 -14.87
C VAL A 237 -2.84 -3.72 -15.44
N ALA A 238 -2.51 -4.49 -16.48
CA ALA A 238 -1.20 -4.44 -17.14
C ALA A 238 -1.10 -3.38 -18.23
#